data_AF-A0A842RQP7-F1
#
_entry.id   AF-A0A842RQP7-F1
#
_cell.length_a   1.000
_cell.length_b   1.000
_cell.length_c   1.000
_cell.angle_alpha   90.00
_cell.angle_beta   90.00
_cell.angle_gamma   90.00
#
_symmetry.space_group_name_H-M   'P 1'
#
loop_
_entity.id
_entity.type
_entity.pdbx_description
1 polymer ?
#
loop_
_entity_poly.entity_id
_entity_poly.type
_entity_poly.pdbx_seq_one_letter_code
_entity_poly.pdbx_strand_id
1 'polypeptide(L)'
;MQIKNYQNLSVLAGFILIASSITHLLQLFFVGFEWHDLGAAIIGGFYGLLGVLLLIVKSNKVLTFIGIIFPFTGGTLGLVRLIAIEIGINGAINWFIVWHLIADGIVVPSLFFYYISFTNMDRKKKLSFLTIVMFIITAVIHILQLYYGITLESIGTAIFGFIYIGLGVNLWNIDNSKRIDSSIAGAIIGLPIIGGILGLMLFFLNYNPFLIFFLIVDVLIVILRIHHYNRYLKKK
;
A
#
# COMPACT_ATOMS: atom_id res chain seq x y z
N MET A 1 13.62 30.66 2.19
CA MET A 1 13.95 29.21 2.32
C MET A 1 13.81 28.59 0.93
N GLN A 2 14.91 28.28 0.23
CA GLN A 2 14.81 27.66 -1.09
C GLN A 2 14.24 26.24 -0.95
N ILE A 3 13.08 26.03 -1.54
CA ILE A 3 12.44 24.72 -1.58
C ILE A 3 13.26 23.87 -2.56
N LYS A 4 13.85 22.77 -2.09
CA LYS A 4 14.52 21.82 -3.00
C LYS A 4 13.44 21.20 -3.89
N ASN A 5 13.71 20.97 -5.17
CA ASN A 5 12.70 20.49 -6.15
C ASN A 5 11.85 19.30 -5.67
N TYR A 6 12.41 18.38 -4.87
CA TYR A 6 11.67 17.24 -4.34
C TYR A 6 10.63 17.60 -3.27
N GLN A 7 10.79 18.70 -2.53
CA GLN A 7 9.83 19.15 -1.52
C GLN A 7 8.48 19.56 -2.15
N ASN A 8 8.48 19.98 -3.41
CA ASN A 8 7.25 20.26 -4.16
C ASN A 8 6.36 19.01 -4.27
N LEU A 9 6.93 17.80 -4.31
CA LEU A 9 6.16 16.55 -4.36
C LEU A 9 5.38 16.31 -3.07
N SER A 10 5.99 16.57 -1.91
CA SER A 10 5.31 16.45 -0.61
C SER A 10 4.23 17.52 -0.45
N VAL A 11 4.47 18.72 -0.98
CA VAL A 11 3.47 19.81 -0.95
C VAL A 11 2.27 19.47 -1.83
N LEU A 12 2.52 18.99 -3.05
CA LEU A 12 1.50 18.51 -3.97
C LEU A 12 0.65 17.41 -3.34
N ALA A 13 1.32 16.38 -2.79
CA ALA A 13 0.64 15.29 -2.11
C ALA A 13 -0.20 15.77 -0.92
N GLY A 14 0.32 16.70 -0.12
CA GLY A 14 -0.40 17.30 1.00
C GLY A 14 -1.70 18.00 0.58
N PHE A 15 -1.64 18.82 -0.47
CA PHE A 15 -2.84 19.50 -0.99
C PHE A 15 -3.85 18.52 -1.60
N ILE A 16 -3.40 17.52 -2.36
CA ILE A 16 -4.30 16.51 -2.93
C ILE A 16 -4.99 15.70 -1.83
N LEU A 17 -4.28 15.33 -0.77
CA LEU A 17 -4.88 14.62 0.38
C LEU A 17 -5.93 15.46 1.10
N ILE A 18 -5.70 16.76 1.27
CA ILE A 18 -6.70 17.68 1.83
C ILE A 18 -7.92 17.79 0.92
N ALA A 19 -7.72 17.94 -0.39
CA ALA A 19 -8.83 17.98 -1.35
C ALA A 19 -9.64 16.67 -1.33
N SER A 20 -8.95 15.52 -1.30
CA SER A 20 -9.54 14.20 -1.16
C SER A 20 -10.34 14.05 0.15
N SER A 21 -9.83 14.60 1.26
CA SER A 21 -10.55 14.64 2.54
C SER A 21 -11.89 15.39 2.43
N ILE A 22 -11.87 16.57 1.79
CA ILE A 22 -13.07 17.38 1.58
C ILE A 22 -14.09 16.61 0.72
N THR A 23 -13.65 15.94 -0.36
CA THR A 23 -14.58 15.19 -1.22
C THR A 23 -15.16 13.95 -0.53
N HIS A 24 -14.40 13.29 0.36
CA HIS A 24 -14.94 12.20 1.20
C HIS A 24 -16.05 12.68 2.14
N LEU A 25 -15.90 13.86 2.75
CA LEU A 25 -16.94 14.44 3.59
C LEU A 25 -18.13 14.91 2.77
N LEU A 26 -17.89 15.52 1.59
CA LEU A 26 -18.96 15.94 0.68
C LEU A 26 -19.77 14.76 0.16
N GLN A 27 -19.14 13.60 -0.07
CA GLN A 27 -19.82 12.39 -0.54
C GLN A 27 -21.02 12.02 0.35
N LEU A 28 -20.95 12.22 1.67
CA LEU A 28 -22.06 11.91 2.59
C LEU A 28 -23.34 12.67 2.24
N PHE A 29 -23.22 13.88 1.70
CA PHE A 29 -24.38 14.70 1.31
C PHE A 29 -24.99 14.28 -0.03
N PHE A 30 -24.23 13.60 -0.90
CA PHE A 30 -24.68 13.18 -2.23
C PHE A 30 -25.08 11.71 -2.30
N VAL A 31 -24.41 10.85 -1.55
CA VAL A 31 -24.55 9.38 -1.60
C VAL A 31 -25.33 8.86 -0.39
N GLY A 32 -25.26 9.57 0.75
CA GLY A 32 -26.00 9.23 1.96
C GLY A 32 -25.10 8.86 3.14
N PHE A 33 -25.71 8.28 4.16
CA PHE A 33 -25.08 7.98 5.46
C PHE A 33 -25.05 6.47 5.75
N GLU A 34 -24.85 5.65 4.71
CA GLU A 34 -24.66 4.22 4.93
C GLU A 34 -23.34 3.96 5.68
N TRP A 35 -23.28 2.84 6.41
CA TRP A 35 -22.12 2.51 7.26
C TRP A 35 -20.79 2.53 6.51
N HIS A 36 -20.79 2.10 5.25
CA HIS A 36 -19.59 2.08 4.43
C HIS A 36 -19.17 3.49 3.96
N ASP A 37 -20.12 4.42 3.81
CA ASP A 37 -19.84 5.82 3.46
C ASP A 37 -19.31 6.58 4.66
N LEU A 38 -19.88 6.33 5.86
CA LEU A 38 -19.34 6.83 7.12
C LEU A 38 -17.89 6.35 7.34
N GLY A 39 -17.62 5.08 7.09
CA GLY A 39 -16.26 4.52 7.14
C GLY A 39 -15.31 5.24 6.18
N ALA A 40 -15.74 5.45 4.93
CA ALA A 40 -14.95 6.19 3.94
C ALA A 40 -14.71 7.65 4.35
N ALA A 41 -15.70 8.32 4.93
CA ALA A 41 -15.58 9.69 5.43
C ALA A 41 -14.59 9.81 6.59
N ILE A 42 -14.59 8.86 7.52
CA ILE A 42 -13.59 8.80 8.61
C ILE A 42 -12.19 8.64 8.05
N ILE A 43 -11.99 7.73 7.08
CA ILE A 43 -10.72 7.56 6.38
C ILE A 43 -10.31 8.86 5.66
N GLY A 44 -11.27 9.53 5.02
CA GLY A 44 -11.07 10.85 4.43
C GLY A 44 -10.61 11.90 5.44
N GLY A 45 -11.16 11.92 6.65
CA GLY A 45 -10.68 12.77 7.74
C GLY A 45 -9.20 12.54 8.06
N PHE A 46 -8.77 11.28 8.10
CA PHE A 46 -7.36 10.93 8.26
C PHE A 46 -6.49 11.41 7.09
N TYR A 47 -6.99 11.38 5.85
CA TYR A 47 -6.27 11.97 4.71
C TYR A 47 -6.05 13.48 4.90
N GLY A 48 -7.05 14.20 5.39
CA GLY A 48 -6.94 15.64 5.68
C GLY A 48 -5.88 15.93 6.72
N LEU A 49 -5.90 15.19 7.84
CA LEU A 49 -4.89 15.29 8.89
C LEU A 49 -3.47 14.99 8.36
N LEU A 50 -3.32 13.89 7.63
CA LEU A 50 -2.05 13.49 7.02
C LEU A 50 -1.55 14.55 6.03
N GLY A 51 -2.43 15.13 5.21
CA GLY A 51 -2.10 16.19 4.27
C GLY A 51 -1.60 17.45 4.97
N VAL A 52 -2.29 17.90 6.02
CA VAL A 52 -1.84 19.04 6.85
C VAL A 52 -0.49 18.76 7.50
N LEU A 53 -0.32 17.57 8.08
CA LEU A 53 0.94 17.18 8.70
C LEU A 53 2.09 17.13 7.68
N LEU A 54 1.87 16.68 6.44
CA LEU A 54 2.90 16.68 5.39
C LEU A 54 3.34 18.10 4.98
N LEU A 55 2.43 19.08 5.07
CA LEU A 55 2.74 20.49 4.78
C LEU A 55 3.55 21.14 5.92
N ILE A 56 3.25 20.78 7.17
CA ILE A 56 3.89 21.36 8.37
C ILE A 56 5.21 20.65 8.67
N VAL A 57 5.20 19.32 8.75
CA VAL A 57 6.30 18.48 9.24
C VAL A 57 7.14 17.98 8.07
N LYS A 58 8.00 18.88 7.57
CA LYS A 58 8.87 18.59 6.43
C LYS A 58 9.89 17.50 6.76
N SER A 59 10.16 16.61 5.79
CA SER A 59 11.22 15.60 5.82
C SER A 59 11.09 14.54 6.93
N ASN A 60 9.87 14.25 7.38
CA ASN A 60 9.62 13.19 8.36
C ASN A 60 9.44 11.83 7.66
N LYS A 61 10.32 10.88 7.99
CA LYS A 61 10.32 9.52 7.41
C LYS A 61 9.04 8.75 7.71
N VAL A 62 8.64 8.69 8.97
CA VAL A 62 7.48 7.91 9.41
C VAL A 62 6.21 8.47 8.78
N LEU A 63 6.04 9.79 8.83
CA LEU A 63 4.88 10.46 8.25
C LEU A 63 4.76 10.21 6.75
N THR A 64 5.88 10.36 6.01
CA THR A 64 5.89 10.10 4.56
C THR A 64 5.62 8.64 4.27
N PHE A 65 6.16 7.72 5.07
CA PHE A 65 5.92 6.28 4.91
C PHE A 65 4.44 5.94 5.12
N ILE A 66 3.82 6.44 6.20
CA ILE A 66 2.38 6.30 6.43
C ILE A 66 1.60 6.90 5.26
N GLY A 67 2.02 8.06 4.75
CA GLY A 67 1.40 8.68 3.58
C GLY A 67 1.59 7.94 2.26
N ILE A 68 2.48 6.95 2.18
CA ILE A 68 2.56 6.02 1.04
C ILE A 68 1.58 4.86 1.27
N ILE A 69 1.64 4.24 2.45
CA ILE A 69 0.86 3.03 2.75
C ILE A 69 -0.64 3.34 2.75
N PHE A 70 -1.06 4.40 3.43
CA PHE A 70 -2.47 4.67 3.68
C PHE A 70 -3.25 4.98 2.39
N PRO A 71 -2.80 5.91 1.52
CA PRO A 71 -3.45 6.16 0.24
C PRO A 71 -3.36 4.98 -0.73
N PHE A 72 -2.27 4.19 -0.70
CA PHE A 72 -2.20 3.00 -1.56
C PHE A 72 -3.24 1.95 -1.14
N THR A 73 -3.38 1.69 0.16
CA THR A 73 -4.39 0.78 0.68
C THR A 73 -5.80 1.28 0.35
N GLY A 74 -6.07 2.58 0.58
CA GLY A 74 -7.35 3.20 0.23
C GLY A 74 -7.67 3.09 -1.25
N GLY A 75 -6.72 3.41 -2.13
CA GLY A 75 -6.87 3.27 -3.57
C GLY A 75 -7.08 1.82 -4.01
N THR A 76 -6.43 0.85 -3.37
CA THR A 76 -6.65 -0.57 -3.70
C THR A 76 -8.07 -1.02 -3.31
N LEU A 77 -8.54 -0.65 -2.10
CA LEU A 77 -9.90 -0.94 -1.65
C LEU A 77 -10.94 -0.22 -2.53
N GLY A 78 -10.69 1.04 -2.89
CA GLY A 78 -11.52 1.84 -3.78
C GLY A 78 -11.62 1.20 -5.16
N LEU A 79 -10.53 0.66 -5.70
CA LEU A 79 -10.52 0.02 -7.02
C LEU A 79 -11.33 -1.27 -7.00
N VAL A 80 -11.15 -2.10 -5.96
CA VAL A 80 -11.93 -3.32 -5.77
C VAL A 80 -13.42 -2.98 -5.66
N ARG A 81 -13.78 -1.98 -4.85
CA ARG A 81 -15.17 -1.52 -4.70
C ARG A 81 -15.75 -1.02 -6.03
N LEU A 82 -15.01 -0.19 -6.75
CA LEU A 82 -15.45 0.36 -8.04
C LEU A 82 -15.76 -0.75 -9.05
N ILE A 83 -14.84 -1.71 -9.21
CA ILE A 83 -15.01 -2.78 -10.20
C ILE A 83 -16.07 -3.78 -9.76
N ALA A 84 -15.98 -4.29 -8.52
CA ALA A 84 -16.81 -5.40 -8.08
C ALA A 84 -18.23 -4.98 -7.72
N ILE A 85 -18.39 -3.83 -7.05
CA ILE A 85 -19.68 -3.39 -6.52
C ILE A 85 -20.34 -2.40 -7.47
N GLU A 86 -19.69 -1.26 -7.73
CA GLU A 86 -20.35 -0.19 -8.48
C GLU A 86 -20.57 -0.58 -9.95
N ILE A 87 -19.53 -1.05 -10.64
CA ILE A 87 -19.65 -1.45 -12.05
C ILE A 87 -20.29 -2.84 -12.16
N GLY A 88 -19.81 -3.81 -11.38
CA GLY A 88 -20.21 -5.21 -11.51
C GLY A 88 -21.64 -5.51 -11.05
N ILE A 89 -22.09 -4.91 -9.93
CA ILE A 89 -23.41 -5.16 -9.34
C ILE A 89 -24.38 -4.03 -9.67
N ASN A 90 -23.98 -2.78 -9.46
CA ASN A 90 -24.88 -1.64 -9.64
C ASN A 90 -24.96 -1.16 -11.09
N GLY A 91 -24.02 -1.57 -11.97
CA GLY A 91 -23.97 -1.13 -13.37
C GLY A 91 -23.68 0.36 -13.53
N ALA A 92 -23.10 1.02 -12.52
CA ALA A 92 -22.87 2.45 -12.48
C ALA A 92 -21.43 2.80 -12.07
N ILE A 93 -20.92 3.95 -12.53
CA ILE A 93 -19.61 4.45 -12.13
C ILE A 93 -19.80 5.49 -11.02
N ASN A 94 -19.25 5.22 -9.84
CA ASN A 94 -19.18 6.19 -8.76
C ASN A 94 -17.98 7.13 -8.97
N TRP A 95 -18.26 8.35 -9.43
CA TRP A 95 -17.23 9.35 -9.74
C TRP A 95 -16.43 9.84 -8.53
N PHE A 96 -16.97 9.75 -7.30
CA PHE A 96 -16.19 10.03 -6.10
C PHE A 96 -15.05 9.01 -5.95
N ILE A 97 -15.35 7.72 -6.13
CA ILE A 97 -14.33 6.66 -6.06
C ILE A 97 -13.28 6.86 -7.16
N VAL A 98 -13.69 7.19 -8.39
CA VAL A 98 -12.75 7.47 -9.49
C VAL A 98 -11.83 8.64 -9.15
N TRP A 99 -12.36 9.72 -8.59
CA TRP A 99 -11.56 10.87 -8.13
C TRP A 99 -10.52 10.44 -7.09
N HIS A 100 -10.91 9.67 -6.08
CA HIS A 100 -10.00 9.20 -5.04
C HIS A 100 -8.91 8.28 -5.60
N LEU A 101 -9.23 7.41 -6.57
CA LEU A 101 -8.25 6.59 -7.26
C LEU A 101 -7.21 7.42 -8.02
N ILE A 102 -7.64 8.49 -8.69
CA ILE A 102 -6.73 9.42 -9.38
C ILE A 102 -5.85 10.14 -8.35
N ALA A 103 -6.43 10.64 -7.27
CA ALA A 103 -5.71 11.30 -6.19
C ALA A 103 -4.63 10.37 -5.60
N ASP A 104 -4.98 9.13 -5.24
CA ASP A 104 -4.05 8.14 -4.70
C ASP A 104 -2.96 7.77 -5.71
N GLY A 105 -3.32 7.64 -7.00
CA GLY A 105 -2.41 7.41 -8.11
C GLY A 105 -1.38 8.53 -8.32
N ILE A 106 -1.63 9.75 -7.84
CA ILE A 106 -0.68 10.88 -7.87
C ILE A 106 0.08 10.97 -6.55
N VAL A 107 -0.63 10.87 -5.42
CA VAL A 107 -0.07 11.04 -4.07
C VAL A 107 0.99 9.99 -3.77
N VAL A 108 0.71 8.71 -4.04
CA VAL A 108 1.62 7.61 -3.70
C VAL A 108 2.97 7.74 -4.42
N PRO A 109 3.03 7.85 -5.77
CA PRO A 109 4.32 8.02 -6.43
C PRO A 109 5.02 9.32 -6.02
N SER A 110 4.27 10.42 -5.80
CA SER A 110 4.86 11.68 -5.32
C SER A 110 5.58 11.50 -3.97
N LEU A 111 4.92 10.85 -3.00
CA LEU A 111 5.50 10.59 -1.68
C LEU A 111 6.61 9.54 -1.73
N PHE A 112 6.49 8.54 -2.59
CA PHE A 112 7.54 7.53 -2.80
C PHE A 112 8.83 8.14 -3.36
N PHE A 113 8.72 8.98 -4.39
CA PHE A 113 9.87 9.71 -4.96
C PHE A 113 10.42 10.73 -3.97
N TYR A 114 9.55 11.47 -3.28
CA TYR A 114 9.95 12.36 -2.20
C TYR A 114 10.80 11.61 -1.16
N TYR A 115 10.30 10.46 -0.67
CA TYR A 115 10.97 9.62 0.32
C TYR A 115 12.39 9.22 -0.12
N ILE A 116 12.51 8.69 -1.33
CA ILE A 116 13.80 8.31 -1.91
C ILE A 116 14.76 9.50 -1.99
N SER A 117 14.26 10.65 -2.46
CA SER A 117 15.07 11.85 -2.66
C SER A 117 15.58 12.44 -1.35
N PHE A 118 14.73 12.62 -0.34
CA PHE A 118 15.16 13.26 0.90
C PHE A 118 15.98 12.33 1.80
N THR A 119 15.84 11.01 1.66
CA THR A 119 16.65 10.03 2.40
C THR A 119 17.96 9.64 1.70
N ASN A 120 18.22 10.19 0.49
CA ASN A 120 19.41 9.93 -0.31
C ASN A 120 19.68 8.42 -0.52
N MET A 121 18.64 7.66 -0.85
CA MET A 121 18.80 6.21 -1.06
C MET A 121 19.62 5.90 -2.30
N ASP A 122 20.62 5.03 -2.15
CA ASP A 122 21.29 4.39 -3.28
C ASP A 122 20.36 3.39 -3.99
N ARG A 123 20.79 2.88 -5.15
CA ARG A 123 19.97 1.96 -5.96
C ARG A 123 19.58 0.67 -5.21
N LYS A 124 20.46 0.16 -4.33
CA LYS A 124 20.21 -1.05 -3.55
C LYS A 124 19.10 -0.78 -2.52
N LYS A 125 19.22 0.31 -1.77
CA LYS A 125 18.22 0.75 -0.78
C LYS A 125 16.87 1.09 -1.41
N LYS A 126 16.84 1.66 -2.61
CA LYS A 126 15.59 1.93 -3.35
C LYS A 126 14.80 0.65 -3.63
N LEU A 127 15.46 -0.39 -4.13
CA LEU A 127 14.81 -1.67 -4.41
C LEU A 127 14.30 -2.36 -3.15
N SER A 128 15.10 -2.31 -2.08
CA SER A 128 14.69 -2.89 -0.82
C SER A 128 13.53 -2.13 -0.19
N PHE A 129 13.57 -0.79 -0.20
CA PHE A 129 12.47 0.07 0.24
C PHE A 129 11.18 -0.21 -0.54
N LEU A 130 11.24 -0.35 -1.86
CA LEU A 130 10.10 -0.75 -2.69
C LEU A 130 9.51 -2.08 -2.20
N THR A 131 10.36 -3.08 -1.96
CA THR A 131 9.89 -4.39 -1.49
C THR A 131 9.23 -4.28 -0.11
N ILE A 132 9.80 -3.50 0.80
CA ILE A 132 9.23 -3.27 2.14
C ILE A 132 7.85 -2.63 2.03
N VAL A 133 7.73 -1.59 1.21
CA VAL A 133 6.43 -0.94 0.94
C VAL A 133 5.42 -1.96 0.41
N MET A 134 5.80 -2.81 -0.54
CA MET A 134 4.93 -3.86 -1.07
C MET A 134 4.52 -4.87 0.00
N PHE A 135 5.44 -5.34 0.85
CA PHE A 135 5.09 -6.24 1.96
C PHE A 135 4.09 -5.63 2.91
N ILE A 136 4.32 -4.38 3.34
CA ILE A 136 3.43 -3.71 4.30
C ILE A 136 2.05 -3.44 3.68
N ILE A 137 1.99 -2.98 2.44
CA ILE A 137 0.71 -2.78 1.73
C ILE A 137 -0.05 -4.11 1.64
N THR A 138 0.61 -5.16 1.15
CA THR A 138 -0.04 -6.46 0.98
C THR A 138 -0.50 -7.01 2.32
N ALA A 139 0.29 -6.83 3.37
CA ALA A 139 -0.09 -7.23 4.72
C ALA A 139 -1.33 -6.51 5.23
N VAL A 140 -1.38 -5.18 5.07
CA VAL A 140 -2.53 -4.38 5.49
C VAL A 140 -3.78 -4.83 4.75
N ILE A 141 -3.70 -5.08 3.43
CA ILE A 141 -4.85 -5.53 2.64
C ILE A 141 -5.31 -6.92 3.07
N HIS A 142 -4.38 -7.85 3.38
CA HIS A 142 -4.72 -9.17 3.94
C HIS A 142 -5.51 -9.05 5.26
N ILE A 143 -5.04 -8.20 6.18
CA ILE A 143 -5.71 -7.99 7.47
C ILE A 143 -7.08 -7.33 7.28
N LEU A 144 -7.18 -6.37 6.37
CA LEU A 144 -8.42 -5.67 6.08
C LEU A 144 -9.50 -6.56 5.44
N GLN A 145 -9.16 -7.74 4.93
CA GLN A 145 -10.18 -8.69 4.49
C GLN A 145 -11.13 -9.12 5.61
N LEU A 146 -10.68 -9.12 6.86
CA LEU A 146 -11.53 -9.41 8.03
C LEU A 146 -12.71 -8.44 8.14
N TYR A 147 -12.58 -7.21 7.63
CA TYR A 147 -13.66 -6.23 7.60
C TYR A 147 -14.84 -6.67 6.71
N TYR A 148 -14.57 -7.48 5.68
CA TYR A 148 -15.60 -8.01 4.78
C TYR A 148 -16.26 -9.29 5.30
N GLY A 149 -15.83 -9.80 6.46
CA GLY A 149 -16.41 -10.97 7.12
C GLY A 149 -15.34 -11.88 7.73
N ILE A 150 -15.67 -12.51 8.87
CA ILE A 150 -14.79 -13.46 9.56
C ILE A 150 -15.12 -14.87 9.09
N THR A 151 -14.42 -15.32 8.05
CA THR A 151 -14.41 -16.71 7.56
C THR A 151 -13.05 -17.36 7.78
N LEU A 152 -12.96 -18.69 7.62
CA LEU A 152 -11.68 -19.40 7.73
C LEU A 152 -10.65 -18.88 6.72
N GLU A 153 -11.09 -18.52 5.50
CA GLU A 153 -10.24 -17.91 4.47
C GLU A 153 -9.75 -16.51 4.89
N SER A 154 -10.62 -15.67 5.44
CA SER A 154 -10.24 -14.33 5.93
C SER A 154 -9.25 -14.39 7.11
N ILE A 155 -9.37 -15.40 7.98
CA ILE A 155 -8.43 -15.63 9.08
C ILE A 155 -7.07 -16.10 8.52
N GLY A 156 -7.09 -17.05 7.58
CA GLY A 156 -5.88 -17.53 6.91
C GLY A 156 -5.14 -16.39 6.19
N THR A 157 -5.85 -15.57 5.45
CA THR A 157 -5.26 -14.39 4.78
C THR A 157 -4.72 -13.39 5.79
N ALA A 158 -5.44 -13.07 6.88
CA ALA A 158 -4.93 -12.19 7.93
C ALA A 158 -3.64 -12.70 8.58
N ILE A 159 -3.51 -14.02 8.81
CA ILE A 159 -2.26 -14.64 9.29
C ILE A 159 -1.11 -14.38 8.31
N PHE A 160 -1.33 -14.56 7.00
CA PHE A 160 -0.36 -14.20 5.97
C PHE A 160 0.00 -12.71 6.02
N GLY A 161 -0.97 -11.85 6.32
CA GLY A 161 -0.72 -10.42 6.53
C GLY A 161 0.26 -10.15 7.67
N PHE A 162 0.09 -10.79 8.83
CA PHE A 162 1.04 -10.66 9.93
C PHE A 162 2.43 -11.21 9.59
N ILE A 163 2.50 -12.31 8.84
CA ILE A 163 3.77 -12.85 8.33
C ILE A 163 4.46 -11.79 7.45
N TYR A 164 3.74 -11.14 6.55
CA TYR A 164 4.30 -10.12 5.66
C TYR A 164 4.75 -8.86 6.39
N ILE A 165 4.07 -8.44 7.46
CA ILE A 165 4.58 -7.39 8.37
C ILE A 165 5.93 -7.83 8.96
N GLY A 166 6.01 -9.05 9.48
CA GLY A 166 7.25 -9.60 10.03
C GLY A 166 8.39 -9.60 9.00
N LEU A 167 8.12 -9.99 7.75
CA LEU A 167 9.10 -9.96 6.66
C LEU A 167 9.53 -8.54 6.30
N GLY A 168 8.59 -7.59 6.20
CA GLY A 168 8.88 -6.18 5.93
C GLY A 168 9.76 -5.54 7.00
N VAL A 169 9.44 -5.77 8.27
CA VAL A 169 10.22 -5.28 9.42
C VAL A 169 11.61 -5.91 9.47
N ASN A 170 11.71 -7.24 9.28
CA ASN A 170 13.01 -7.92 9.25
C ASN A 170 13.88 -7.43 8.10
N LEU A 171 13.30 -7.22 6.91
CA LEU A 171 14.02 -6.67 5.77
C LEU A 171 14.53 -5.25 6.04
N TRP A 172 13.71 -4.40 6.66
CA TRP A 172 14.10 -3.07 7.10
C TRP A 172 15.29 -3.11 8.08
N ASN A 173 15.26 -4.03 9.05
CA ASN A 173 16.32 -4.18 10.04
C ASN A 173 17.63 -4.71 9.43
N ILE A 174 17.57 -5.63 8.47
CA ILE A 174 18.73 -6.15 7.74
C ILE A 174 19.44 -5.04 6.97
N ASP A 175 18.69 -4.19 6.29
CA ASP A 175 19.27 -3.09 5.52
C ASP A 175 19.99 -2.06 6.40
N ASN A 176 19.56 -1.93 7.66
CA ASN A 176 20.22 -1.07 8.64
C ASN A 176 21.43 -1.75 9.31
N SER A 177 21.36 -3.06 9.59
CA SER A 177 22.39 -3.77 10.37
C SER A 177 23.59 -4.26 9.56
N LYS A 178 23.54 -4.19 8.21
CA LYS A 178 24.56 -4.73 7.27
C LYS A 178 24.82 -6.23 7.39
N ARG A 179 24.15 -6.96 8.29
CA ARG A 179 24.31 -8.40 8.49
C ARG A 179 23.18 -9.11 7.74
N ILE A 180 23.55 -9.84 6.69
CA ILE A 180 22.60 -10.62 5.90
C ILE A 180 22.58 -12.02 6.50
N ASP A 181 21.45 -12.37 7.09
CA ASP A 181 21.14 -13.76 7.41
C ASP A 181 20.56 -14.43 6.15
N SER A 182 21.23 -15.49 5.67
CA SER A 182 20.80 -16.24 4.49
C SER A 182 19.43 -16.89 4.68
N SER A 183 19.06 -17.23 5.92
CA SER A 183 17.75 -17.81 6.24
C SER A 183 16.60 -16.82 5.97
N ILE A 184 16.78 -15.56 6.36
CA ILE A 184 15.77 -14.51 6.15
C ILE A 184 15.65 -14.17 4.66
N ALA A 185 16.76 -14.18 3.92
CA ALA A 185 16.72 -13.99 2.47
C ALA A 185 15.91 -15.08 1.76
N GLY A 186 16.02 -16.33 2.21
CA GLY A 186 15.20 -17.45 1.74
C GLY A 186 13.72 -17.26 2.06
N ALA A 187 13.38 -16.89 3.29
CA ALA A 187 12.00 -16.66 3.72
C ALA A 187 11.30 -15.53 2.93
N ILE A 188 12.01 -14.43 2.67
CA ILE A 188 11.50 -13.28 1.90
C ILE A 188 11.13 -13.65 0.45
N ILE A 189 11.73 -14.68 -0.13
CA ILE A 189 11.41 -15.16 -1.48
C ILE A 189 10.42 -16.33 -1.42
N GLY A 190 10.63 -17.29 -0.52
CA GLY A 190 9.84 -18.51 -0.45
C GLY A 190 8.41 -18.28 0.02
N LEU A 191 8.20 -17.41 1.02
CA LEU A 191 6.86 -17.19 1.57
C LEU A 191 5.89 -16.56 0.57
N PRO A 192 6.28 -15.53 -0.22
CA PRO A 192 5.43 -15.04 -1.32
C PRO A 192 5.12 -16.08 -2.39
N ILE A 193 6.03 -17.03 -2.67
CA ILE A 193 5.74 -18.12 -3.62
C ILE A 193 4.66 -19.05 -3.04
N ILE A 194 4.80 -19.44 -1.77
CA ILE A 194 3.81 -20.27 -1.08
C ILE A 194 2.46 -19.54 -1.01
N GLY A 195 2.47 -18.26 -0.62
CA GLY A 195 1.30 -17.39 -0.59
C GLY A 195 0.61 -17.31 -1.96
N GLY A 196 1.38 -17.09 -3.03
CA GLY A 196 0.87 -17.06 -4.39
C GLY A 196 0.25 -18.39 -4.85
N ILE A 197 0.86 -19.54 -4.53
CA ILE A 197 0.28 -20.86 -4.85
C ILE A 197 -1.05 -21.06 -4.11
N LEU A 198 -1.07 -20.78 -2.81
CA LEU A 198 -2.29 -20.91 -1.99
C LEU A 198 -3.37 -19.93 -2.47
N GLY A 199 -2.99 -18.69 -2.79
CA GLY A 199 -3.90 -17.68 -3.35
C GLY A 199 -4.49 -18.10 -4.69
N LEU A 200 -3.70 -18.74 -5.55
CA LEU A 200 -4.17 -19.29 -6.82
C LEU A 200 -5.14 -20.46 -6.61
N MET A 201 -4.85 -21.37 -5.67
CA MET A 201 -5.78 -22.44 -5.30
C MET A 201 -7.10 -21.88 -4.76
N LEU A 202 -7.04 -20.91 -3.85
CA LEU A 202 -8.23 -20.24 -3.31
C LEU A 202 -9.01 -19.51 -4.41
N PHE A 203 -8.33 -18.88 -5.36
CA PHE A 203 -8.97 -18.16 -6.46
C PHE A 203 -9.87 -19.06 -7.31
N PHE A 204 -9.45 -20.30 -7.58
CA PHE A 204 -10.26 -21.27 -8.32
C PHE A 204 -11.40 -21.88 -7.51
N LEU A 205 -11.27 -21.91 -6.18
CA LEU A 205 -12.32 -22.43 -5.29
C LEU A 205 -13.38 -21.38 -4.95
N ASN A 206 -12.95 -20.13 -4.74
CA ASN A 206 -13.79 -19.02 -4.37
C ASN A 206 -13.18 -17.71 -4.90
N TYR A 207 -13.78 -17.19 -5.97
CA TYR A 207 -13.30 -15.96 -6.59
C TYR A 207 -13.35 -14.80 -5.61
N ASN A 208 -12.21 -14.14 -5.41
CA ASN A 208 -12.09 -12.92 -4.63
C ASN A 208 -11.16 -11.93 -5.37
N PRO A 209 -11.61 -10.69 -5.66
CA PRO A 209 -10.82 -9.71 -6.41
C PRO A 209 -9.48 -9.35 -5.73
N PHE A 210 -9.38 -9.46 -4.41
CA PHE A 210 -8.12 -9.24 -3.69
C PHE A 210 -7.05 -10.30 -4.00
N LEU A 211 -7.44 -11.53 -4.36
CA LEU A 211 -6.49 -12.59 -4.69
C LEU A 211 -5.70 -12.26 -5.96
N ILE A 212 -6.33 -11.58 -6.94
CA ILE A 212 -5.63 -11.11 -8.14
C ILE A 212 -4.54 -10.11 -7.75
N PHE A 213 -4.86 -9.16 -6.87
CA PHE A 213 -3.89 -8.20 -6.36
C PHE A 213 -2.71 -8.89 -5.65
N PHE A 214 -2.99 -9.87 -4.78
CA PHE A 214 -1.94 -10.62 -4.09
C PHE A 214 -1.04 -11.39 -5.05
N LEU A 215 -1.61 -12.08 -6.03
CA LEU A 215 -0.85 -12.82 -7.05
C LEU A 215 0.11 -11.90 -7.82
N ILE A 216 -0.36 -10.72 -8.24
CA ILE A 216 0.48 -9.74 -8.94
C ILE A 216 1.60 -9.24 -8.03
N VAL A 217 1.28 -8.84 -6.80
CA VAL A 217 2.26 -8.27 -5.88
C VAL A 217 3.29 -9.31 -5.44
N ASP A 218 2.88 -10.54 -5.15
CA ASP A 218 3.79 -11.62 -4.75
C ASP A 218 4.79 -11.95 -5.87
N VAL A 219 4.34 -12.04 -7.12
CA VAL A 219 5.25 -12.23 -8.27
C VAL A 219 6.23 -11.08 -8.39
N LEU A 220 5.78 -9.83 -8.25
CA LEU A 220 6.67 -8.66 -8.29
C LEU A 220 7.68 -8.68 -7.13
N ILE A 221 7.27 -9.01 -5.91
CA ILE A 221 8.15 -9.14 -4.74
C ILE A 221 9.23 -10.19 -5.05
N VAL A 222 8.84 -11.38 -5.53
CA VAL A 222 9.77 -12.47 -5.85
C VAL A 222 10.78 -12.03 -6.90
N ILE A 223 10.34 -11.42 -8.01
CA ILE A 223 11.22 -10.93 -9.09
C ILE A 223 12.20 -9.88 -8.55
N LEU A 224 11.70 -8.89 -7.80
CA LEU A 224 12.53 -7.83 -7.23
C LEU A 224 13.58 -8.38 -6.28
N ARG A 225 13.23 -9.38 -5.45
CA ARG A 225 14.13 -9.98 -4.46
C ARG A 225 15.15 -10.91 -5.08
N ILE A 226 14.79 -11.69 -6.09
CA ILE A 226 15.75 -12.47 -6.88
C ILE A 226 16.75 -11.52 -7.57
N HIS A 227 16.27 -10.44 -8.20
CA HIS A 227 17.13 -9.45 -8.83
C HIS A 227 18.09 -8.80 -7.80
N HIS A 228 17.57 -8.39 -6.65
CA HIS A 228 18.35 -7.79 -5.58
C HIS A 228 19.42 -8.76 -5.04
N TYR A 229 19.06 -10.02 -4.80
CA TYR A 229 19.98 -11.06 -4.33
C TYR A 229 21.12 -11.30 -5.32
N ASN A 230 20.79 -11.53 -6.59
CA ASN A 230 21.77 -11.81 -7.64
C ASN A 230 22.74 -10.65 -7.88
N ARG A 231 22.25 -9.41 -7.80
CA ARG A 231 23.05 -8.22 -8.10
C ARG A 231 23.93 -7.76 -6.95
N TYR A 232 23.44 -7.85 -5.71
CA TYR A 232 24.07 -7.18 -4.57
C TYR A 232 24.58 -8.12 -3.48
N LEU A 233 24.12 -9.37 -3.44
CA LEU A 233 24.46 -10.31 -2.36
C LEU A 233 25.35 -11.45 -2.84
N LYS A 234 25.09 -12.03 -4.02
CA LYS A 234 25.89 -13.15 -4.57
C LYS A 234 27.33 -12.76 -4.97
N LYS A 235 27.62 -11.46 -5.14
CA LYS A 235 28.93 -10.94 -5.59
C LYS A 235 29.86 -10.53 -4.43
N LYS A 236 29.51 -10.83 -3.19
CA LYS A 236 30.37 -10.70 -2.01
C LYS A 236 30.84 -12.07 -1.57
#